data_AF-A0A1V5PVE2-F1
#
_entry.id   AF-A0A1V5PVE2-F1
#
_cell.length_a   1.000
_cell.length_b   1.000
_cell.length_c   1.000
_cell.angle_alpha   90.00
_cell.angle_beta   90.00
_cell.angle_gamma   90.00
#
_symmetry.space_group_name_H-M   'P 1'
#
loop_
_entity.id
_entity.type
_entity.pdbx_description
1 polymer ?
#
loop_
_entity_poly.entity_id
_entity_poly.type
_entity_poly.pdbx_seq_one_letter_code
_entity_poly.pdbx_strand_id
1 'polypeptide(L)'
;MNDFLVFGSGFVFNVSVALLIIRYIYKPVRRNKDYVLMFLMFNTLVYLIAGLLSDLNLSLGVGVSLFILFRILRFRTDPIPVREMTYQIVMMALPIINALLIKEESYTTLVIADAAVAVVLLVIEHGWGLQNINQKTVTYERIEWIRPEHYEDLLADLRARTGLEITHAEIGKIDFLHDVAEIKITYAEPATQAVTHRPAEQSLDYNTLFSPAGQK
;
A
#
# COMPACT_ATOMS: atom_id res chain seq x y z
N MET A 1 -34.40 -20.87 10.07
CA MET A 1 -33.34 -21.48 9.24
C MET A 1 -32.13 -20.59 9.43
N ASN A 2 -31.12 -21.05 10.18
CA ASN A 2 -30.10 -20.21 10.85
C ASN A 2 -29.72 -18.96 10.03
N ASP A 3 -30.07 -17.77 10.51
CA ASP A 3 -29.74 -16.49 9.85
C ASP A 3 -28.23 -16.38 9.59
N PHE A 4 -27.44 -16.99 10.48
CA PHE A 4 -26.01 -17.21 10.31
C PHE A 4 -25.62 -17.96 9.03
N LEU A 5 -26.33 -19.05 8.67
CA LEU A 5 -26.05 -19.81 7.44
C LEU A 5 -26.44 -19.01 6.20
N VAL A 6 -27.50 -18.20 6.28
CA VAL A 6 -27.91 -17.31 5.19
C VAL A 6 -26.85 -16.22 4.97
N PHE A 7 -26.38 -15.59 6.05
CA PHE A 7 -25.30 -14.60 6.00
C PHE A 7 -23.99 -15.20 5.48
N GLY A 8 -23.57 -16.34 6.03
CA GLY A 8 -22.32 -17.01 5.61
C GLY A 8 -22.35 -17.50 4.16
N SER A 9 -23.46 -18.09 3.71
CA SER A 9 -23.60 -18.50 2.31
C SER A 9 -23.65 -17.31 1.35
N GLY A 10 -24.32 -16.22 1.75
CA GLY A 10 -24.32 -14.96 1.03
C GLY A 10 -22.92 -14.35 0.91
N PHE A 11 -22.13 -14.40 1.98
CA PHE A 11 -20.74 -13.95 1.99
C PHE A 11 -19.88 -14.73 0.99
N VAL A 12 -19.95 -16.07 1.04
CA VAL A 12 -19.21 -16.93 0.11
C VAL A 12 -19.62 -16.65 -1.33
N PHE A 13 -20.92 -16.49 -1.59
CA PHE A 13 -21.41 -16.11 -2.92
C PHE A 13 -20.89 -14.74 -3.37
N ASN A 14 -20.93 -13.73 -2.49
CA ASN A 14 -20.45 -12.38 -2.77
C ASN A 14 -18.96 -12.37 -3.15
N VAL A 15 -18.12 -12.98 -2.32
CA VAL A 15 -16.67 -13.10 -2.57
C VAL A 15 -16.42 -13.90 -3.84
N SER A 16 -17.16 -14.97 -4.10
CA SER A 16 -17.03 -15.77 -5.32
C SER A 16 -17.33 -14.94 -6.58
N VAL A 17 -18.40 -14.15 -6.56
CA VAL A 17 -18.74 -13.26 -7.68
C VAL A 17 -17.66 -12.18 -7.86
N ALA A 18 -17.18 -11.57 -6.78
CA ALA A 18 -16.10 -10.59 -6.83
C ALA A 18 -14.82 -11.21 -7.43
N LEU A 19 -14.47 -12.44 -7.04
CA LEU A 19 -13.35 -13.19 -7.60
C LEU A 19 -13.52 -13.45 -9.09
N LEU A 20 -14.71 -13.81 -9.56
CA LEU A 20 -15.00 -13.99 -10.98
C LEU A 20 -14.81 -12.67 -11.75
N ILE A 21 -15.33 -11.56 -11.24
CA ILE A 21 -15.17 -10.23 -11.85
C ILE A 21 -13.68 -9.88 -11.96
N ILE A 22 -12.93 -10.08 -10.87
CA ILE A 22 -11.49 -9.79 -10.87
C ILE A 22 -10.75 -10.68 -11.88
N ARG A 23 -11.07 -11.97 -11.91
CA ARG A 23 -10.33 -12.96 -12.72
C ARG A 23 -10.63 -12.87 -14.21
N TYR A 24 -11.87 -12.57 -14.60
CA TYR A 24 -12.33 -12.60 -15.99
C TYR A 24 -12.52 -11.22 -16.61
N ILE A 25 -12.78 -10.18 -15.82
CA ILE A 25 -13.01 -8.83 -16.34
C ILE A 25 -11.81 -7.93 -16.05
N TYR A 26 -11.34 -7.89 -14.80
CA TYR A 26 -10.26 -6.97 -14.41
C TYR A 26 -8.88 -7.41 -14.93
N LYS A 27 -8.48 -8.65 -14.66
CA LYS A 27 -7.15 -9.18 -15.02
C LYS A 27 -6.77 -9.07 -16.51
N PRO A 28 -7.66 -9.37 -17.49
CA PRO A 28 -7.28 -9.24 -18.90
C PRO A 28 -7.14 -7.78 -19.36
N VAL A 29 -7.80 -6.84 -18.68
CA VAL A 29 -7.83 -5.42 -19.08
C VAL A 29 -6.74 -4.61 -18.37
N ARG A 30 -6.40 -4.94 -17.12
CA ARG A 30 -5.37 -4.22 -16.33
C ARG A 30 -4.38 -5.18 -15.69
N ARG A 31 -3.09 -4.88 -15.87
CA ARG A 31 -1.96 -5.74 -15.48
C ARG A 31 -1.48 -5.55 -14.03
N ASN A 32 -1.91 -4.48 -13.36
CA ASN A 32 -1.43 -4.17 -12.02
C ASN A 32 -2.19 -4.99 -10.95
N LYS A 33 -1.50 -5.97 -10.39
CA LYS A 33 -2.05 -6.92 -9.39
C LYS A 33 -2.34 -6.28 -8.04
N ASP A 34 -1.75 -5.11 -7.76
CA ASP A 34 -1.85 -4.46 -6.45
C ASP A 34 -3.30 -4.04 -6.10
N TYR A 35 -4.15 -3.84 -7.10
CA TYR A 35 -5.55 -3.48 -6.91
C TYR A 35 -6.46 -4.66 -6.58
N VAL A 36 -6.02 -5.91 -6.78
CA VAL A 36 -6.82 -7.10 -6.46
C VAL A 36 -7.13 -7.15 -4.97
N LEU A 37 -6.11 -6.87 -4.14
CA LEU A 37 -6.26 -6.75 -2.69
C LEU A 37 -7.30 -5.68 -2.33
N MET A 38 -7.17 -4.50 -2.93
CA MET A 38 -8.08 -3.38 -2.69
C MET A 38 -9.53 -3.75 -3.02
N PHE A 39 -9.79 -4.35 -4.18
CA PHE A 39 -11.15 -4.68 -4.59
C PHE A 39 -11.79 -5.75 -3.71
N LEU A 40 -11.05 -6.81 -3.36
CA LEU A 40 -11.63 -7.90 -2.59
C LEU A 40 -11.84 -7.51 -1.13
N MET A 41 -10.91 -6.76 -0.53
CA MET A 41 -11.10 -6.21 0.82
C MET A 41 -12.22 -5.20 0.87
N PHE A 42 -12.30 -4.30 -0.11
CA PHE A 42 -13.38 -3.32 -0.16
C PHE A 42 -14.75 -3.99 -0.33
N ASN A 43 -14.86 -4.97 -1.23
CA ASN A 43 -16.07 -5.76 -1.42
C ASN A 43 -16.49 -6.50 -0.14
N THR A 44 -15.52 -7.16 0.52
CA THR A 44 -15.72 -7.87 1.79
C THR A 44 -16.25 -6.94 2.89
N LEU A 45 -15.58 -5.81 3.12
CA LEU A 45 -15.96 -4.86 4.16
C LEU A 45 -17.35 -4.25 3.90
N VAL A 46 -17.63 -3.86 2.67
CA VAL A 46 -18.94 -3.30 2.29
C VAL A 46 -20.05 -4.32 2.50
N TYR A 47 -19.84 -5.59 2.15
CA TYR A 47 -20.82 -6.64 2.39
C TYR A 47 -21.10 -6.83 3.88
N LEU A 48 -20.04 -6.94 4.71
CA LEU A 48 -20.18 -7.10 6.16
C LEU A 48 -20.92 -5.91 6.78
N ILE A 49 -20.49 -4.69 6.48
CA ILE A 49 -21.13 -3.48 6.97
C ILE A 49 -22.61 -3.43 6.53
N ALA A 50 -22.90 -3.68 5.25
CA ALA A 50 -24.27 -3.65 4.74
C ALA A 50 -25.18 -4.68 5.43
N GLY A 51 -24.68 -5.90 5.68
CA GLY A 51 -25.45 -6.94 6.37
C GLY A 51 -25.67 -6.66 7.85
N LEU A 52 -24.76 -5.96 8.52
CA LEU A 52 -24.95 -5.54 9.92
C LEU A 52 -25.89 -4.34 10.06
N LEU A 53 -26.04 -3.58 8.98
CA LEU A 53 -26.87 -2.39 8.94
C LEU A 53 -28.25 -2.62 8.35
N SER A 54 -28.57 -3.80 7.81
CA SER A 54 -29.91 -4.06 7.27
C SER A 54 -31.01 -4.00 8.34
N ASP A 55 -30.65 -4.28 9.61
CA ASP A 55 -31.59 -4.26 10.74
C ASP A 55 -31.72 -2.88 11.38
N LEU A 56 -30.77 -1.99 11.08
CA LEU A 56 -30.72 -0.63 11.58
C LEU A 56 -31.19 0.30 10.47
N ASN A 57 -32.19 1.15 10.70
CA ASN A 57 -32.63 2.20 9.76
C ASN A 57 -31.55 3.31 9.57
N LEU A 58 -30.29 2.93 9.35
CA LEU A 58 -29.08 3.75 9.30
C LEU A 58 -28.56 3.96 7.86
N SER A 59 -29.35 3.58 6.84
CA SER A 59 -28.92 3.48 5.44
C SER A 59 -28.29 4.76 4.86
N LEU A 60 -28.68 5.94 5.34
CA LEU A 60 -28.12 7.22 4.89
C LEU A 60 -26.78 7.58 5.55
N GLY A 61 -26.57 7.25 6.84
CA GLY A 61 -25.37 7.66 7.59
C GLY A 61 -24.10 6.92 7.17
N VAL A 62 -24.24 5.65 6.79
CA VAL A 62 -23.10 4.81 6.36
C VAL A 62 -22.62 5.15 4.95
N GLY A 63 -23.54 5.40 4.02
CA GLY A 63 -23.17 5.87 2.68
C GLY A 63 -22.38 7.19 2.72
N VAL A 64 -22.78 8.10 3.62
CA VAL A 64 -22.11 9.39 3.82
C VAL A 64 -20.73 9.22 4.47
N SER A 65 -20.58 8.38 5.50
CA SER A 65 -19.30 8.17 6.18
C SER A 65 -18.27 7.44 5.32
N LEU A 66 -18.70 6.48 4.49
CA LEU A 66 -17.82 5.82 3.53
C LEU A 66 -17.31 6.80 2.45
N PHE A 67 -18.16 7.71 1.98
CA PHE A 67 -17.76 8.76 1.04
C PHE A 67 -16.77 9.77 1.64
N ILE A 68 -16.92 10.10 2.94
CA ILE A 68 -15.98 10.97 3.66
C ILE A 68 -14.58 10.32 3.77
N LEU A 69 -14.51 9.03 4.09
CA LEU A 69 -13.24 8.30 4.15
C LEU A 69 -12.49 8.34 2.80
N PHE A 70 -13.19 8.11 1.69
CA PHE A 70 -12.59 8.22 0.36
C PHE A 70 -12.09 9.61 0.02
N ARG A 71 -12.80 10.64 0.45
CA ARG A 71 -12.40 12.03 0.21
C ARG A 71 -11.12 12.39 0.96
N ILE A 72 -10.93 11.89 2.19
CA ILE A 72 -9.73 12.12 3.00
C ILE A 72 -8.52 11.36 2.43
N LEU A 73 -8.71 10.12 1.98
CA LEU A 73 -7.62 9.29 1.44
C LEU A 73 -7.03 9.79 0.12
N ARG A 74 -7.69 10.73 -0.58
CA ARG A 74 -7.21 11.30 -1.85
C ARG A 74 -6.24 12.49 -1.71
N PHE A 75 -5.98 13.00 -0.50
CA PHE A 75 -5.19 14.23 -0.27
C PHE A 75 -3.75 14.01 0.23
N ARG A 76 -3.02 13.03 -0.34
CA ARG A 76 -1.58 12.88 -0.05
C ARG A 76 -0.78 13.30 -1.28
N THR A 77 0.22 14.16 -1.06
CA THR A 77 1.14 14.67 -2.08
C THR A 77 2.09 13.60 -2.62
N ASP A 78 2.26 12.50 -1.88
CA ASP A 78 2.90 11.27 -2.35
C ASP A 78 1.86 10.17 -2.59
N PRO A 79 1.89 9.48 -3.74
CA PRO A 79 1.01 8.36 -4.01
C PRO A 79 1.36 7.18 -3.10
N ILE A 80 0.56 6.97 -2.05
CA ILE A 80 0.65 5.79 -1.18
C ILE A 80 0.42 4.53 -2.03
N PRO A 81 1.23 3.47 -1.87
CA PRO A 81 1.00 2.19 -2.53
C PRO A 81 -0.41 1.68 -2.25
N VAL A 82 -1.07 1.16 -3.29
CA VAL A 82 -2.47 0.66 -3.21
C VAL A 82 -2.64 -0.37 -2.09
N ARG A 83 -1.60 -1.18 -1.85
CA ARG A 83 -1.55 -2.16 -0.76
C ARG A 83 -1.68 -1.51 0.62
N GLU A 84 -0.85 -0.50 0.91
CA GLU A 84 -0.84 0.19 2.20
C GLU A 84 -2.18 0.91 2.45
N MET A 85 -2.72 1.56 1.42
CA MET A 85 -4.05 2.17 1.49
C MET A 85 -5.13 1.14 1.82
N THR A 86 -5.03 -0.07 1.27
CA THR A 86 -5.99 -1.15 1.56
C THR A 86 -5.92 -1.58 3.03
N TYR A 87 -4.72 -1.77 3.59
CA TYR A 87 -4.58 -2.09 5.02
C TYR A 87 -5.12 -0.97 5.91
N GLN A 88 -4.91 0.29 5.55
CA GLN A 88 -5.49 1.42 6.28
C GLN A 88 -7.02 1.36 6.28
N ILE A 89 -7.64 1.10 5.12
CA ILE A 89 -9.10 0.94 5.02
C ILE A 89 -9.59 -0.21 5.89
N VAL A 90 -8.92 -1.36 5.86
CA VAL A 90 -9.28 -2.51 6.70
C VAL A 90 -9.18 -2.17 8.18
N MET A 91 -8.08 -1.55 8.60
CA MET A 91 -7.85 -1.16 10.01
C MET A 91 -8.83 -0.06 10.49
N MET A 92 -9.39 0.73 9.57
CA MET A 92 -10.45 1.70 9.91
C MET A 92 -11.83 1.06 9.98
N ALA A 93 -12.13 0.10 9.10
CA ALA A 93 -13.45 -0.52 9.02
C ALA A 93 -13.67 -1.64 10.05
N LEU A 94 -12.64 -2.43 10.35
CA LEU A 94 -12.73 -3.59 11.24
C LEU A 94 -13.20 -3.21 12.66
N PRO A 95 -12.69 -2.13 13.31
CA PRO A 95 -13.19 -1.71 14.62
C PRO A 95 -14.66 -1.30 14.59
N ILE A 96 -15.14 -0.74 13.48
CA ILE A 96 -16.54 -0.33 13.32
C ILE A 96 -17.43 -1.58 13.28
N ILE A 97 -17.05 -2.57 12.48
CA ILE A 97 -17.74 -3.88 12.40
C ILE A 97 -17.80 -4.52 13.78
N ASN A 98 -16.67 -4.55 14.50
CA ASN A 98 -16.58 -5.17 15.82
C ASN A 98 -17.42 -4.43 16.86
N ALA A 99 -17.40 -3.10 16.87
CA ALA A 99 -18.22 -2.30 17.77
C ALA A 99 -19.74 -2.55 17.55
N LEU A 100 -20.18 -2.68 16.29
CA LEU A 100 -21.57 -2.99 15.97
C LEU A 100 -21.96 -4.39 16.44
N LEU A 101 -21.12 -5.40 16.19
CA LEU A 101 -21.39 -6.78 16.58
C LEU A 101 -21.37 -7.03 18.09
N ILE A 102 -20.49 -6.34 18.83
CA ILE A 102 -20.48 -6.38 20.31
C ILE A 102 -21.77 -5.78 20.86
N LYS A 103 -22.26 -4.69 20.27
CA LYS A 103 -23.50 -4.04 20.69
C LYS A 103 -24.74 -4.94 20.50
N GLU A 104 -24.72 -5.77 19.47
CA GLU A 104 -25.75 -6.78 19.17
C GLU A 104 -25.61 -8.07 20.02
N GLU A 105 -24.62 -8.13 20.94
CA GLU A 105 -24.25 -9.33 21.71
C GLU A 105 -23.94 -10.57 20.83
N SER A 106 -23.59 -10.36 19.56
CA SER A 106 -23.42 -11.40 18.55
C SER A 106 -21.96 -11.86 18.45
N TYR A 107 -21.42 -12.38 19.56
CA TYR A 107 -20.00 -12.76 19.66
C TYR A 107 -19.57 -13.84 18.66
N THR A 108 -20.45 -14.79 18.34
CA THR A 108 -20.17 -15.82 17.33
C THR A 108 -19.99 -15.22 15.94
N THR A 109 -20.88 -14.29 15.56
CA THR A 109 -20.82 -13.59 14.26
C THR A 109 -19.59 -12.70 14.18
N LEU A 110 -19.20 -12.07 15.30
CA LEU A 110 -17.96 -11.28 15.41
C LEU A 110 -16.73 -12.11 15.05
N VAL A 111 -16.53 -13.25 15.73
CA VAL A 111 -15.36 -14.11 15.48
C VAL A 111 -15.31 -14.57 14.03
N ILE A 112 -16.47 -14.84 13.43
CA ILE A 112 -16.56 -15.33 12.06
C ILE A 112 -16.32 -14.21 11.04
N ALA A 113 -16.80 -13.00 11.29
CA ALA A 113 -16.52 -11.83 10.46
C ALA A 113 -15.02 -11.50 10.46
N ASP A 114 -14.39 -11.47 11.65
CA ASP A 114 -12.94 -11.25 11.78
C ASP A 114 -12.13 -12.35 11.10
N ALA A 115 -12.52 -13.62 11.30
CA ALA A 115 -11.90 -14.75 10.62
C ALA A 115 -12.06 -14.67 9.10
N ALA A 116 -13.23 -14.26 8.61
CA ALA A 116 -13.48 -14.09 7.18
C ALA A 116 -12.58 -13.01 6.57
N VAL A 117 -12.48 -11.84 7.20
CA VAL A 117 -11.57 -10.75 6.81
C VAL A 117 -10.13 -11.24 6.79
N ALA A 118 -9.68 -11.93 7.83
CA ALA A 118 -8.32 -12.47 7.93
C ALA A 118 -8.03 -13.53 6.86
N VAL A 119 -8.96 -14.46 6.62
CA VAL A 119 -8.81 -15.50 5.59
C VAL A 119 -8.73 -14.87 4.21
N VAL A 120 -9.57 -13.88 3.90
CA VAL A 120 -9.51 -13.17 2.62
C VAL A 120 -8.15 -12.48 2.44
N LEU A 121 -7.65 -11.77 3.46
CA LEU A 121 -6.31 -11.17 3.42
C LEU A 121 -5.22 -12.22 3.16
N LEU A 122 -5.20 -13.29 3.95
CA LEU A 122 -4.18 -14.33 3.86
C LEU A 122 -4.17 -15.02 2.49
N VAL A 123 -5.36 -15.37 1.96
CA VAL A 123 -5.50 -16.02 0.66
C VAL A 123 -5.01 -15.12 -0.46
N ILE A 124 -5.33 -13.82 -0.43
CA ILE A 124 -4.87 -12.89 -1.46
C ILE A 124 -3.36 -12.70 -1.38
N GLU A 125 -2.86 -12.45 -0.18
CA GLU A 125 -1.47 -12.07 0.06
C GLU A 125 -0.51 -13.21 -0.29
N HIS A 126 -0.83 -14.44 0.10
CA HIS A 126 -0.04 -15.63 -0.25
C HIS A 126 -0.32 -16.16 -1.66
N GLY A 127 -1.57 -16.09 -2.14
CA GLY A 127 -1.99 -16.74 -3.38
C GLY A 127 -1.59 -16.03 -4.67
N TRP A 128 -1.34 -14.70 -4.62
CA TRP A 128 -1.14 -13.91 -5.85
C TRP A 128 0.27 -13.37 -6.10
N GLY A 129 1.25 -13.73 -5.26
CA GLY A 129 2.64 -13.34 -5.48
C GLY A 129 2.78 -11.82 -5.55
N LEU A 130 2.18 -11.15 -4.57
CA LEU A 130 2.26 -9.72 -4.36
C LEU A 130 3.67 -9.37 -3.86
N GLN A 131 4.67 -9.47 -4.74
CA GLN A 131 6.04 -9.06 -4.44
C GLN A 131 6.05 -7.60 -3.95
N ASN A 132 6.86 -7.30 -2.93
CA ASN A 132 7.10 -5.94 -2.47
C ASN A 132 7.95 -5.24 -3.54
N ILE A 133 7.27 -4.54 -4.43
CA ILE A 133 7.91 -3.74 -5.47
C ILE A 133 8.15 -2.35 -4.87
N ASN A 134 9.38 -2.06 -4.48
CA ASN A 134 9.73 -0.73 -3.99
C ASN A 134 9.81 0.22 -5.18
N GLN A 135 9.19 1.40 -5.04
CA GLN A 135 9.18 2.42 -6.07
C GLN A 135 9.84 3.70 -5.55
N LYS A 136 10.61 4.37 -6.40
CA LYS A 136 11.23 5.65 -6.09
C LYS A 136 11.16 6.55 -7.33
N THR A 137 10.87 7.83 -7.13
CA THR A 137 10.93 8.82 -8.20
C THR A 137 12.30 9.50 -8.16
N VAL A 138 12.95 9.63 -9.31
CA VAL A 138 14.22 10.31 -9.48
C VAL A 138 14.12 11.31 -10.62
N THR A 139 14.67 12.50 -10.42
CA THR A 139 14.87 13.47 -11.49
C THR A 139 16.12 13.07 -12.27
N TYR A 140 15.96 12.84 -13.56
CA TYR A 140 16.99 12.35 -14.45
C TYR A 140 17.36 13.39 -15.50
N GLU A 141 18.66 13.59 -15.72
CA GLU A 141 19.19 14.67 -16.55
C GLU A 141 19.51 14.27 -18.00
N ARG A 142 19.66 12.98 -18.32
CA ARG A 142 19.98 12.55 -19.70
C ARG A 142 18.70 12.34 -20.49
N ILE A 143 18.09 13.43 -20.93
CA ILE A 143 16.79 13.43 -21.62
C ILE A 143 16.79 12.61 -22.93
N GLU A 144 17.94 12.43 -23.56
CA GLU A 144 18.13 11.60 -24.75
C GLU A 144 17.89 10.10 -24.51
N TRP A 145 18.13 9.62 -23.29
CA TRP A 145 18.01 8.19 -22.93
C TRP A 145 16.60 7.80 -22.46
N ILE A 146 15.67 8.75 -22.39
CA ILE A 146 14.26 8.46 -22.08
C ILE A 146 13.52 7.81 -23.25
N ARG A 147 14.14 7.76 -24.44
CA ARG A 147 13.55 7.16 -25.62
C ARG A 147 13.54 5.63 -25.51
N PRO A 148 12.54 4.95 -26.10
CA PRO A 148 12.44 3.49 -26.03
C PRO A 148 13.69 2.76 -26.54
N GLU A 149 14.43 3.35 -27.49
CA GLU A 149 15.65 2.74 -28.04
C GLU A 149 16.79 2.64 -27.03
N HIS A 150 16.82 3.50 -26.01
CA HIS A 150 17.89 3.60 -25.01
C HIS A 150 17.49 3.02 -23.65
N TYR A 151 16.41 2.23 -23.59
CA TYR A 151 15.86 1.74 -22.33
C TYR A 151 16.86 0.93 -21.49
N GLU A 152 17.68 0.10 -22.15
CA GLU A 152 18.72 -0.69 -21.47
C GLU A 152 19.86 0.19 -20.95
N ASP A 153 20.26 1.21 -21.70
CA ASP A 153 21.30 2.17 -21.30
C ASP A 153 20.83 2.99 -20.08
N LEU A 154 19.57 3.43 -20.12
CA LEU A 154 18.91 4.14 -19.02
C LEU A 154 18.90 3.28 -17.75
N LEU A 155 18.47 2.02 -17.86
CA LEU A 155 18.46 1.09 -16.73
C LEU A 155 19.87 0.86 -16.17
N ALA A 156 20.87 0.67 -17.03
CA ALA A 156 22.25 0.45 -16.60
C ALA A 156 22.81 1.65 -15.83
N ASP A 157 22.60 2.88 -16.31
CA ASP A 157 23.07 4.11 -15.65
C ASP A 157 22.32 4.38 -14.35
N LEU A 158 20.99 4.16 -14.32
CA LEU A 158 20.21 4.26 -13.10
C LEU A 158 20.68 3.24 -12.05
N ARG A 159 20.97 1.99 -12.42
CA ARG A 159 21.53 0.98 -11.49
C ARG A 159 22.91 1.39 -10.98
N ALA A 160 23.80 1.83 -11.88
CA ALA A 160 25.16 2.25 -11.52
C ALA A 160 25.17 3.44 -10.54
N ARG A 161 24.28 4.40 -10.71
CA ARG A 161 24.21 5.61 -9.88
C ARG A 161 23.47 5.40 -8.56
N THR A 162 22.39 4.62 -8.57
CA THR A 162 21.58 4.40 -7.37
C THR A 162 22.09 3.26 -6.50
N GLY A 163 22.89 2.34 -7.07
CA GLY A 163 23.30 1.11 -6.41
C GLY A 163 22.14 0.14 -6.15
N LEU A 164 20.97 0.37 -6.76
CA LEU A 164 19.77 -0.44 -6.61
C LEU A 164 19.63 -1.43 -7.76
N GLU A 165 19.12 -2.63 -7.46
CA GLU A 165 18.69 -3.60 -8.47
C GLU A 165 17.35 -3.18 -9.08
N ILE A 166 17.41 -2.24 -10.03
CA ILE A 166 16.24 -1.71 -10.72
C ILE A 166 15.75 -2.73 -11.75
N THR A 167 14.49 -3.14 -11.64
CA THR A 167 13.84 -4.10 -12.55
C THR A 167 13.01 -3.40 -13.62
N HIS A 168 12.47 -2.22 -13.33
CA HIS A 168 11.66 -1.46 -14.27
C HIS A 168 11.79 0.04 -14.05
N ALA A 169 11.74 0.82 -15.13
CA ALA A 169 11.70 2.28 -15.09
C ALA A 169 10.54 2.77 -15.96
N GLU A 170 9.72 3.67 -15.41
CA GLU A 170 8.62 4.36 -16.13
C GLU A 170 8.96 5.85 -16.25
N ILE A 171 8.88 6.37 -17.47
CA ILE A 171 9.11 7.80 -17.73
C ILE A 171 7.83 8.57 -17.39
N GLY A 172 7.94 9.52 -16.47
CA GLY A 172 6.86 10.37 -16.00
C GLY A 172 6.87 11.74 -16.69
N LYS A 173 6.83 12.80 -15.88
CA LYS A 173 6.82 14.18 -16.37
C LYS A 173 8.15 14.52 -17.05
N ILE A 174 8.09 15.12 -18.23
CA ILE A 174 9.27 15.60 -18.97
C ILE A 174 9.26 17.13 -18.96
N ASP A 175 10.39 17.71 -18.61
CA ASP A 175 10.65 19.14 -18.67
C ASP A 175 11.77 19.43 -19.68
N PHE A 176 11.36 19.73 -20.91
CA PHE A 176 12.27 20.09 -22.01
C PHE A 176 12.95 21.46 -21.82
N LEU A 177 12.50 22.30 -20.90
CA LEU A 177 13.14 23.59 -20.65
C LEU A 177 14.41 23.42 -19.82
N HIS A 178 14.38 22.48 -18.88
CA HIS A 178 15.49 22.19 -17.98
C HIS A 178 16.26 20.91 -18.36
N ASP A 179 15.91 20.27 -19.49
CA ASP A 179 16.46 18.99 -19.93
C ASP A 179 16.42 17.89 -18.85
N VAL A 180 15.31 17.83 -18.10
CA VAL A 180 15.11 16.78 -17.08
C VAL A 180 13.81 16.00 -17.29
N ALA A 181 13.80 14.75 -16.85
CA ALA A 181 12.61 13.94 -16.77
C ALA A 181 12.48 13.32 -15.37
N GLU A 182 11.26 13.27 -14.84
CA GLU A 182 10.94 12.46 -13.68
C GLU A 182 10.81 11.00 -14.11
N ILE A 183 11.60 10.13 -13.53
CA ILE A 183 11.59 8.69 -13.80
C ILE A 183 11.18 7.97 -12.53
N LYS A 184 10.15 7.14 -12.64
CA LYS A 184 9.71 6.26 -11.57
C LYS A 184 10.40 4.92 -11.71
N ILE A 185 11.36 4.64 -10.84
CA ILE A 185 12.11 3.38 -10.80
C ILE A 185 11.44 2.40 -9.85
N THR A 186 11.46 1.15 -10.26
CA THR A 186 10.98 -0.02 -9.53
C THR A 186 12.18 -0.92 -9.25
N TYR A 187 12.44 -1.22 -7.97
CA TYR A 187 13.63 -1.96 -7.56
C TYR A 187 13.30 -3.02 -6.50
N ALA A 188 14.09 -4.09 -6.49
CA ALA A 188 14.10 -5.03 -5.38
C ALA A 188 14.97 -4.45 -4.26
N GLU A 189 14.51 -4.52 -3.01
CA GLU A 189 15.33 -4.09 -1.88
C GLU A 189 16.58 -4.99 -1.81
N PRO A 190 17.80 -4.43 -1.88
CA PRO A 190 18.98 -5.21 -1.56
C PRO A 190 18.84 -5.63 -0.09
N ALA A 191 18.97 -6.92 0.21
CA ALA A 191 18.97 -7.42 1.58
C ALA A 191 19.89 -6.53 2.42
N THR A 192 19.29 -5.78 3.36
CA THR A 192 19.93 -4.67 4.06
C THR A 192 21.29 -5.09 4.61
N GLN A 193 22.37 -4.69 3.93
CA GLN A 193 23.64 -4.54 4.63
C GLN A 193 23.51 -3.21 5.38
N ALA A 194 23.17 -3.31 6.66
CA ALA A 194 23.17 -2.18 7.57
C ALA A 194 24.55 -1.54 7.52
N VAL A 195 24.70 -0.48 6.71
CA VAL A 195 25.84 0.40 6.79
C VAL A 195 25.72 1.07 8.15
N THR A 196 26.40 0.47 9.12
CA THR A 196 26.53 1.03 10.45
C THR A 196 27.31 2.31 10.25
N HIS A 197 26.61 3.44 10.21
CA HIS A 197 27.23 4.75 10.42
C HIS A 197 27.86 4.68 11.82
N ARG A 198 29.12 4.26 11.88
CA ARG A 198 29.96 4.46 13.05
C ARG A 198 30.03 5.98 13.21
N PRO A 199 29.50 6.56 14.29
CA PRO A 199 29.65 7.99 14.52
C PRO A 199 31.15 8.27 14.51
N ALA A 200 31.57 9.30 13.79
CA ALA A 200 32.95 9.75 13.83
C ALA A 200 33.26 10.20 15.27
N GLU A 201 33.83 9.29 16.07
CA GLU A 201 34.56 9.65 17.27
C GLU A 201 35.82 10.38 16.82
N GLN A 202 35.72 11.70 16.72
CA GLN A 202 36.84 12.63 16.82
C GLN A 202 36.28 13.98 17.25
N SER A 203 35.85 14.05 18.52
CA SER A 203 35.76 15.32 19.21
C SER A 203 37.18 15.87 19.35
N LEU A 204 37.55 16.85 18.52
CA LEU A 204 38.71 17.69 18.78
C LEU A 204 38.54 18.30 20.19
N ASP A 205 39.45 17.95 21.10
CA ASP A 205 39.48 18.48 22.46
C ASP A 205 39.96 19.93 22.42
N TYR A 206 39.01 20.86 22.28
CA TYR A 206 39.25 22.31 22.27
C TYR A 206 39.93 22.82 23.56
N ASN A 207 39.93 22.05 24.66
CA ASN A 207 40.58 22.47 25.91
C ASN A 207 42.11 22.35 25.87
N THR A 208 42.67 21.61 24.91
CA THR A 208 44.14 21.48 24.75
C THR A 208 44.76 22.67 24.00
N LEU A 209 43.97 23.46 23.28
CA LEU A 209 44.44 24.61 22.48
C LEU A 209 44.53 25.93 23.26
N PHE A 210 43.92 26.02 24.46
CA PHE A 210 43.86 27.25 25.25
C PHE A 210 44.40 27.10 26.67
N SER A 211 45.21 26.09 26.97
CA SER A 211 45.89 26.00 28.27
C SER A 211 46.87 27.18 28.40
N PRO A 212 46.65 28.14 29.33
CA PRO A 212 47.59 29.22 29.53
C PRO A 212 48.90 28.65 30.08
N ALA A 213 49.98 28.87 29.33
CA ALA A 213 51.32 28.51 29.75
C ALA A 213 51.70 29.32 31.00
N GLY A 214 51.76 28.64 32.13
CA GLY A 214 52.51 29.05 33.31
C GLY A 214 51.87 30.15 34.16
N GLN A 215 51.53 29.80 35.39
CA GLN A 215 51.86 30.63 36.54
C GLN A 215 52.11 29.73 37.77
N LYS A 216 53.21 30.04 38.43
CA LYS A 216 53.70 29.44 39.68
C LYS A 216 52.76 29.71 40.84
#